data_AF-A0A0F8VXU7-F1
#
_entry.id   AF-A0A0F8VXU7-F1
#
_cell.length_a   1.000
_cell.length_b   1.000
_cell.length_c   1.000
_cell.angle_alpha   90.00
_cell.angle_beta   90.00
_cell.angle_gamma   90.00
#
_symmetry.space_group_name_H-M   'P 1'
#
loop_
_entity.id
_entity.type
_entity.pdbx_description
1 polymer ?
#
loop_
_entity_poly.entity_id
_entity_poly.type
_entity_poly.pdbx_seq_one_letter_code
_entity_poly.pdbx_strand_id
1 'polypeptide(L)'
;MDGTFGNTSIENAEYLRAPDNKALDHIPGERGLPIIGQTIRLQKDIVACQRDNVNRFGQPSRIGMGLQDGVIMEAAMQKRHTGSAQVAPELYAKVHKQFATLGAGNHFVEVCKDGGGQVWLVLHSGSRGVGNVLATAHGKLAKASALSGGVPLEDKDFAWFCTETASFDAYVADMLWAQEYAMASRAAMMNELQGQIALTLDKPVDVVTTINCHHNYAEEVEPGVWLTRKGAINAEVGRMGIIPGSMGAATYIVRGLGCEDALNTAPHGAGRIRSRGAAKRELNLEEFKVQMAGKTWQDRDAEKLLDEAP
;
A
#
# COMPACT_ATOMS: atom_id res chain seq x y z
N MET A 1 -17.39 -18.88 -37.07
CA MET A 1 -16.69 -18.59 -38.34
C MET A 1 -16.36 -17.11 -38.32
N ASP A 2 -15.07 -16.83 -38.36
CA ASP A 2 -14.38 -15.56 -38.64
C ASP A 2 -14.95 -14.26 -38.05
N GLY A 3 -14.48 -13.97 -36.83
CA GLY A 3 -14.35 -12.61 -36.33
C GLY A 3 -12.89 -12.40 -35.95
N THR A 4 -12.09 -11.95 -36.90
CA THR A 4 -10.69 -11.52 -36.70
C THR A 4 -10.65 -10.45 -35.61
N PHE A 5 -10.11 -10.80 -34.45
CA PHE A 5 -9.70 -9.83 -33.43
C PHE A 5 -8.61 -8.96 -34.04
N GLY A 6 -8.96 -7.70 -34.34
CA GLY A 6 -7.99 -6.67 -34.65
C GLY A 6 -7.01 -6.55 -33.50
N ASN A 7 -5.74 -6.77 -33.81
CA ASN A 7 -4.59 -6.51 -32.97
C ASN A 7 -4.66 -5.04 -32.51
N THR A 8 -5.09 -4.75 -31.27
CA THR A 8 -4.91 -3.42 -30.67
C THR A 8 -3.44 -3.29 -30.33
N SER A 9 -2.67 -2.92 -31.37
CA SER A 9 -1.27 -2.60 -31.29
C SER A 9 -1.04 -1.51 -30.24
N ILE A 10 0.05 -1.71 -29.51
CA ILE A 10 0.74 -0.77 -28.62
C ILE A 10 1.35 0.37 -29.47
N GLU A 11 0.55 1.03 -30.32
CA GLU A 11 1.08 1.96 -31.34
C GLU A 11 0.84 3.44 -31.06
N ASN A 12 0.06 3.80 -30.05
CA ASN A 12 -0.06 5.21 -29.67
C ASN A 12 1.03 5.62 -28.67
N ALA A 13 2.27 5.61 -29.17
CA ALA A 13 3.47 6.12 -28.51
C ALA A 13 3.60 7.66 -28.58
N GLU A 14 2.54 8.39 -28.91
CA GLU A 14 2.55 9.85 -29.02
C GLU A 14 2.97 10.54 -27.72
N TYR A 15 2.68 9.93 -26.56
CA TYR A 15 3.10 10.43 -25.25
C TYR A 15 4.63 10.45 -25.07
N LEU A 16 5.39 9.63 -25.80
CA LEU A 16 6.87 9.64 -25.77
C LEU A 16 7.46 10.87 -26.49
N ARG A 17 6.64 11.59 -27.27
CA ARG A 17 7.07 12.78 -28.05
C ARG A 17 6.63 14.10 -27.42
N ALA A 18 6.03 14.07 -26.22
CA ALA A 18 5.56 15.26 -25.54
C ALA A 18 6.74 16.05 -24.93
N PRO A 19 6.87 17.36 -25.21
CA PRO A 19 8.03 18.16 -24.79
C PRO A 19 8.08 18.45 -23.28
N ASP A 20 6.94 18.46 -22.56
CA ASP A 20 6.87 18.48 -21.09
C ASP A 20 5.49 18.07 -20.54
N ASN A 21 5.41 17.84 -19.22
CA ASN A 21 4.20 17.43 -18.48
C ASN A 21 3.22 18.59 -18.19
N LYS A 22 3.29 19.73 -18.89
CA LYS A 22 2.48 20.92 -18.56
C LYS A 22 1.19 21.04 -19.38
N ALA A 23 1.06 20.32 -20.49
CA ALA A 23 -0.14 20.31 -21.34
C ALA A 23 -0.80 18.92 -21.34
N LEU A 24 -1.76 18.72 -20.43
CA LEU A 24 -2.44 17.43 -20.19
C LEU A 24 -3.75 17.27 -21.01
N ASP A 25 -4.01 18.18 -21.93
CA ASP A 25 -5.26 18.32 -22.70
C ASP A 25 -5.51 17.13 -23.65
N HIS A 26 -4.49 16.29 -23.85
CA HIS A 26 -4.55 15.06 -24.64
C HIS A 26 -4.90 13.81 -23.80
N ILE A 27 -5.13 13.97 -22.49
CA ILE A 27 -5.56 12.90 -21.58
C ILE A 27 -7.09 12.92 -21.47
N PRO A 28 -7.82 11.89 -21.93
CA PRO A 28 -9.28 11.87 -21.86
C PRO A 28 -9.78 11.83 -20.41
N GLY A 29 -10.56 12.82 -19.97
CA GLY A 29 -11.12 12.84 -18.63
C GLY A 29 -12.05 14.03 -18.34
N GLU A 30 -13.33 13.93 -18.72
CA GLU A 30 -14.37 14.83 -18.22
C GLU A 30 -15.27 14.11 -17.19
N ARG A 31 -15.31 14.71 -15.98
CA ARG A 31 -16.28 14.64 -14.87
C ARG A 31 -17.21 13.40 -14.80
N GLY A 32 -17.04 12.64 -13.72
CA GLY A 32 -17.85 11.46 -13.39
C GLY A 32 -19.33 11.75 -13.08
N LEU A 33 -20.18 10.81 -13.50
CA LEU A 33 -21.59 10.70 -13.12
C LEU A 33 -21.71 10.11 -11.69
N PRO A 34 -22.71 10.52 -10.90
CA PRO A 34 -23.00 9.91 -9.60
C PRO A 34 -23.49 8.47 -9.82
N ILE A 35 -22.72 7.48 -9.37
CA ILE A 35 -23.22 6.10 -9.28
C ILE A 35 -24.07 6.03 -8.00
N ILE A 36 -25.39 5.97 -8.23
CA ILE A 36 -26.47 5.44 -7.40
C ILE A 36 -26.16 5.35 -5.90
N GLY A 37 -26.81 6.24 -5.14
CA GLY A 37 -26.73 6.42 -3.68
C GLY A 37 -27.20 5.23 -2.82
N GLN A 38 -26.60 4.05 -3.01
CA GLN A 38 -26.55 3.04 -1.97
C GLN A 38 -25.15 3.05 -1.36
N THR A 39 -25.08 3.43 -0.09
CA THR A 39 -23.90 3.17 0.73
C THR A 39 -23.69 1.66 0.78
N ILE A 40 -22.71 1.14 0.04
CA ILE A 40 -22.22 -0.22 0.31
C ILE A 40 -21.62 -0.12 1.70
N ARG A 41 -22.34 -0.69 2.67
CA ARG A 41 -21.86 -0.80 4.03
C ARG A 41 -20.72 -1.81 3.98
N LEU A 42 -19.49 -1.33 3.74
CA LEU A 42 -18.27 -2.08 4.05
C LEU A 42 -18.45 -2.51 5.51
N GLN A 43 -18.84 -3.77 5.70
CA GLN A 43 -19.35 -4.21 6.99
C GLN A 43 -18.25 -3.95 8.01
N LYS A 44 -18.62 -3.24 9.08
CA LYS A 44 -17.77 -2.96 10.24
C LYS A 44 -17.24 -4.23 10.93
N ASP A 45 -17.66 -5.41 10.48
CA ASP A 45 -17.39 -6.67 11.14
C ASP A 45 -16.51 -7.61 10.30
N ILE A 46 -15.31 -7.11 10.02
CA ILE A 46 -14.11 -7.86 9.60
C ILE A 46 -13.90 -9.15 10.43
N VAL A 47 -14.47 -9.22 11.64
CA VAL A 47 -14.37 -10.35 12.56
C VAL A 47 -15.15 -11.59 12.09
N ALA A 48 -16.26 -11.44 11.34
CA ALA A 48 -16.96 -12.59 10.75
C ALA A 48 -16.15 -13.22 9.59
N CYS A 49 -15.52 -12.39 8.76
CA CYS A 49 -14.64 -12.80 7.66
C CYS A 49 -13.38 -13.54 8.16
N GLN A 50 -12.83 -13.11 9.30
CA GLN A 50 -11.70 -13.76 9.96
C GLN A 50 -12.06 -15.11 10.58
N ARG A 51 -13.28 -15.23 11.13
CA ARG A 51 -13.78 -16.44 11.78
C ARG A 51 -14.14 -17.53 10.76
N ASP A 52 -14.66 -17.16 9.59
CA ASP A 52 -14.91 -18.10 8.49
C ASP A 52 -13.60 -18.52 7.80
N ASN A 53 -12.62 -17.62 7.66
CA ASN A 53 -11.30 -17.94 7.07
C ASN A 53 -10.51 -18.99 7.87
N VAL A 54 -10.50 -18.87 9.21
CA VAL A 54 -9.86 -19.86 10.10
C VAL A 54 -10.60 -21.21 10.09
N ASN A 55 -11.93 -21.18 9.94
CA ASN A 55 -12.73 -22.39 9.91
C ASN A 55 -12.71 -23.11 8.56
N ARG A 56 -12.46 -22.41 7.44
CA ARG A 56 -12.51 -22.97 6.07
C ARG A 56 -11.15 -23.34 5.46
N PHE A 57 -10.10 -22.57 5.72
CA PHE A 57 -8.85 -22.71 4.94
C PHE A 57 -7.68 -23.35 5.70
N GLY A 58 -7.85 -23.66 7.00
CA GLY A 58 -6.70 -23.93 7.85
C GLY A 58 -5.74 -22.72 7.84
N GLN A 59 -4.51 -22.89 8.31
CA GLN A 59 -3.56 -21.77 8.32
C GLN A 59 -3.17 -21.29 6.90
N PRO A 60 -2.75 -20.02 6.75
CA PRO A 60 -2.49 -19.35 5.47
C PRO A 60 -1.47 -20.08 4.57
N SER A 61 -1.56 -19.88 3.25
CA SER A 61 -0.93 -20.73 2.22
C SER A 61 0.60 -20.65 2.11
N ARG A 62 1.25 -21.82 2.20
CA ARG A 62 2.18 -22.51 1.26
C ARG A 62 3.18 -21.74 0.36
N ILE A 63 3.55 -20.50 0.64
CA ILE A 63 4.96 -20.13 0.47
C ILE A 63 5.59 -20.45 1.82
N GLY A 64 6.72 -21.17 1.83
CA GLY A 64 7.48 -21.46 3.04
C GLY A 64 8.08 -20.17 3.61
N MET A 65 7.23 -19.25 4.07
CA MET A 65 7.64 -17.95 4.58
C MET A 65 8.06 -18.12 6.03
N GLY A 66 9.31 -18.55 6.25
CA GLY A 66 10.18 -18.13 7.36
C GLY A 66 9.63 -18.11 8.80
N LEU A 67 8.48 -18.70 9.11
CA LEU A 67 7.88 -18.69 10.45
C LEU A 67 8.32 -19.90 11.30
N GLN A 68 9.14 -20.78 10.73
CA GLN A 68 9.83 -21.87 11.45
C GLN A 68 11.30 -21.55 11.75
N ASP A 69 11.82 -20.42 11.27
CA ASP A 69 13.20 -20.05 11.56
C ASP A 69 13.27 -19.39 12.94
N GLY A 70 13.52 -20.23 13.95
CA GLY A 70 13.73 -19.80 15.33
C GLY A 70 14.83 -18.75 15.46
N VAL A 71 15.80 -18.70 14.51
CA VAL A 71 16.92 -17.76 14.55
C VAL A 71 16.49 -16.35 14.17
N ILE A 72 15.59 -16.19 13.18
CA ILE A 72 15.04 -14.87 12.79
C ILE A 72 14.17 -14.30 13.92
N MET A 73 13.37 -15.16 14.56
CA MET A 73 12.52 -14.77 15.68
C MET A 73 13.33 -14.47 16.96
N GLU A 74 14.43 -15.19 17.17
CA GLU A 74 15.37 -14.95 18.25
C GLU A 74 16.21 -13.67 18.01
N ALA A 75 16.56 -13.35 16.75
CA ALA A 75 17.23 -12.10 16.38
C ALA A 75 16.33 -10.86 16.52
N ALA A 76 15.05 -10.95 16.14
CA ALA A 76 14.06 -9.89 16.39
C ALA A 76 13.80 -9.66 17.89
N MET A 77 14.13 -10.64 18.74
CA MET A 77 13.90 -10.62 20.20
C MET A 77 15.16 -10.43 21.05
N GLN A 78 16.37 -10.54 20.51
CA GLN A 78 17.60 -10.37 21.28
C GLN A 78 18.19 -8.95 21.13
N LYS A 79 17.63 -8.02 21.91
CA LYS A 79 18.37 -7.29 22.97
C LYS A 79 17.45 -6.23 23.61
N ARG A 80 17.16 -6.47 24.89
CA ARG A 80 16.46 -5.63 25.88
C ARG A 80 14.92 -5.69 25.86
N HIS A 81 14.38 -6.76 26.43
CA HIS A 81 13.59 -6.65 27.66
C HIS A 81 13.86 -7.88 28.51
N THR A 82 14.51 -7.68 29.66
CA THR A 82 14.57 -8.65 30.74
C THR A 82 13.13 -9.01 31.13
N GLY A 83 12.64 -10.16 30.66
CA GLY A 83 11.26 -10.63 30.86
C GLY A 83 10.61 -11.22 29.60
N SER A 84 11.28 -12.13 28.89
CA SER A 84 10.81 -12.72 27.63
C SER A 84 10.08 -14.05 27.84
N ALA A 85 8.76 -14.01 27.84
CA ALA A 85 7.92 -15.18 27.56
C ALA A 85 6.65 -14.86 26.73
N GLN A 86 6.36 -13.59 26.43
CA GLN A 86 5.04 -13.17 25.93
C GLN A 86 5.04 -12.45 24.56
N VAL A 87 6.20 -12.10 23.98
CA VAL A 87 6.27 -11.30 22.75
C VAL A 87 5.90 -12.10 21.48
N ALA A 88 6.28 -13.38 21.39
CA ALA A 88 5.90 -14.23 20.26
C ALA A 88 4.38 -14.46 20.18
N PRO A 89 3.67 -14.81 21.28
CA PRO A 89 2.20 -14.89 21.27
C PRO A 89 1.50 -13.59 20.87
N GLU A 90 1.97 -12.43 21.34
CA GLU A 90 1.34 -11.14 21.05
C GLU A 90 1.56 -10.69 19.60
N LEU A 91 2.78 -10.85 19.07
CA LEU A 91 3.06 -10.54 17.67
C LEU A 91 2.30 -11.48 16.74
N TYR A 92 2.29 -12.77 17.06
CA TYR A 92 1.50 -13.77 16.35
C TYR A 92 0.01 -13.42 16.34
N ALA A 93 -0.55 -13.12 17.52
CA ALA A 93 -1.95 -12.69 17.63
C ALA A 93 -2.20 -11.40 16.82
N LYS A 94 -1.25 -10.46 16.78
CA LYS A 94 -1.37 -9.23 15.98
C LYS A 94 -1.33 -9.50 14.48
N VAL A 95 -0.42 -10.35 14.01
CA VAL A 95 -0.33 -10.79 12.60
C VAL A 95 -1.66 -11.35 12.14
N HIS A 96 -2.23 -12.28 12.91
CA HIS A 96 -3.52 -12.87 12.59
C HIS A 96 -4.66 -11.85 12.64
N LYS A 97 -4.77 -11.06 13.72
CA LYS A 97 -5.85 -10.07 13.90
C LYS A 97 -5.85 -8.98 12.84
N GLN A 98 -4.70 -8.61 12.30
CA GLN A 98 -4.59 -7.50 11.34
C GLN A 98 -4.55 -7.93 9.88
N PHE A 99 -4.42 -9.24 9.60
CA PHE A 99 -4.39 -9.73 8.22
C PHE A 99 -5.71 -9.44 7.50
N ALA A 100 -5.61 -9.01 6.24
CA ALA A 100 -6.74 -8.60 5.40
C ALA A 100 -7.62 -7.50 6.01
N THR A 101 -7.02 -6.60 6.80
CA THR A 101 -7.69 -5.42 7.33
C THR A 101 -7.16 -4.15 6.68
N LEU A 102 -8.07 -3.20 6.42
CA LEU A 102 -7.71 -1.94 5.77
C LEU A 102 -6.74 -1.12 6.63
N GLY A 103 -7.19 -0.81 7.85
CA GLY A 103 -6.45 -0.01 8.80
C GLY A 103 -6.93 1.42 8.97
N ALA A 104 -5.98 2.30 9.27
CA ALA A 104 -6.22 3.69 9.60
C ALA A 104 -5.17 4.57 8.90
N GLY A 105 -5.36 5.89 8.93
CA GLY A 105 -4.55 6.85 8.17
C GLY A 105 -5.04 6.93 6.72
N ASN A 106 -4.12 7.08 5.77
CA ASN A 106 -4.41 7.15 4.33
C ASN A 106 -4.71 5.77 3.70
N HIS A 107 -5.15 4.80 4.50
CA HIS A 107 -5.55 3.49 3.99
C HIS A 107 -7.02 3.53 3.61
N PHE A 108 -7.34 3.24 2.35
CA PHE A 108 -8.68 3.37 1.82
C PHE A 108 -9.02 2.28 0.80
N VAL A 109 -10.32 2.15 0.55
CA VAL A 109 -10.89 1.43 -0.59
C VAL A 109 -11.77 2.42 -1.33
N GLU A 110 -11.58 2.53 -2.64
CA GLU A 110 -12.35 3.41 -3.51
C GLU A 110 -12.87 2.63 -4.73
N VAL A 111 -14.09 2.96 -5.15
CA VAL A 111 -14.66 2.53 -6.43
C VAL A 111 -14.71 3.77 -7.32
N CYS A 112 -13.88 3.79 -8.35
CA CYS A 112 -13.69 4.94 -9.22
C CYS A 112 -14.17 4.62 -10.64
N LYS A 113 -14.48 5.66 -11.40
CA LYS A 113 -14.75 5.56 -12.84
C LYS A 113 -13.77 6.46 -13.58
N ASP A 114 -13.13 5.96 -14.63
CA ASP A 114 -12.26 6.79 -15.47
C ASP A 114 -13.04 7.52 -16.59
N GLY A 115 -12.33 8.34 -17.37
CA GLY A 115 -12.91 9.09 -18.48
C GLY A 115 -13.46 8.22 -19.62
N GLY A 116 -12.95 6.99 -19.77
CA GLY A 116 -13.44 6.00 -20.75
C GLY A 116 -14.65 5.20 -20.26
N GLY A 117 -14.98 5.35 -18.99
CA GLY A 117 -16.11 4.69 -18.34
C GLY A 117 -15.82 3.35 -17.69
N GLN A 118 -14.55 2.95 -17.63
CA GLN A 118 -14.12 1.77 -16.90
C GLN A 118 -14.24 2.00 -15.40
N VAL A 119 -14.74 0.99 -14.69
CA VAL A 119 -14.80 1.00 -13.22
C VAL A 119 -13.51 0.39 -12.68
N TRP A 120 -12.92 1.07 -11.70
CA TRP A 120 -11.70 0.70 -11.02
C TRP A 120 -11.96 0.46 -9.54
N LEU A 121 -11.39 -0.62 -9.00
CA LEU A 121 -11.35 -0.90 -7.58
C LEU A 121 -9.95 -0.57 -7.08
N VAL A 122 -9.83 0.47 -6.27
CA VAL A 122 -8.55 0.96 -5.75
C VAL A 122 -8.46 0.64 -4.27
N LEU A 123 -7.38 -0.02 -3.87
CA LEU A 123 -7.10 -0.39 -2.49
C LEU A 123 -5.72 0.13 -2.08
N HIS A 124 -5.68 0.97 -1.06
CA HIS A 124 -4.44 1.43 -0.45
C HIS A 124 -4.29 0.85 0.96
N SER A 125 -3.32 -0.05 1.14
CA SER A 125 -2.95 -0.60 2.45
C SER A 125 -1.52 -1.16 2.46
N GLY A 126 -0.99 -1.42 3.65
CA GLY A 126 0.38 -1.89 3.88
C GLY A 126 0.46 -3.08 4.83
N SER A 127 1.65 -3.32 5.39
CA SER A 127 1.96 -4.42 6.32
C SER A 127 1.39 -4.24 7.74
N ARG A 128 0.44 -3.32 7.90
CA ARG A 128 -0.28 -3.05 9.16
C ARG A 128 0.68 -2.78 10.33
N GLY A 129 0.24 -3.09 11.55
CA GLY A 129 1.03 -2.85 12.75
C GLY A 129 2.23 -3.79 12.88
N VAL A 130 2.21 -4.96 12.25
CA VAL A 130 3.36 -5.88 12.29
C VAL A 130 4.57 -5.29 11.58
N GLY A 131 4.42 -4.76 10.37
CA GLY A 131 5.53 -4.11 9.66
C GLY A 131 6.13 -2.94 10.46
N ASN A 132 5.29 -2.17 11.16
CA ASN A 132 5.78 -1.09 12.02
C ASN A 132 6.56 -1.60 13.25
N VAL A 133 6.14 -2.73 13.84
CA VAL A 133 6.87 -3.35 14.95
C VAL A 133 8.27 -3.77 14.50
N LEU A 134 8.35 -4.47 13.36
CA LEU A 134 9.62 -4.93 12.79
C LEU A 134 10.53 -3.76 12.43
N ALA A 135 10.02 -2.76 11.70
CA ALA A 135 10.79 -1.57 11.34
C ALA A 135 11.29 -0.79 12.58
N THR A 136 10.48 -0.69 13.64
CA THR A 136 10.87 -0.03 14.89
C THR A 136 11.96 -0.81 15.62
N ALA A 137 11.86 -2.14 15.66
CA ALA A 137 12.86 -3.00 16.30
C ALA A 137 14.22 -2.88 15.60
N HIS A 138 14.24 -3.06 14.27
CA HIS A 138 15.45 -2.92 13.46
C HIS A 138 16.05 -1.52 13.52
N GLY A 139 15.21 -0.48 13.46
CA GLY A 139 15.68 0.90 13.59
C GLY A 139 16.34 1.20 14.95
N LYS A 140 15.89 0.57 16.04
CA LYS A 140 16.55 0.68 17.35
C LYS A 140 17.89 -0.07 17.38
N LEU A 141 17.94 -1.26 16.77
CA LEU A 141 19.16 -2.08 16.69
C LEU A 141 20.24 -1.39 15.84
N ALA A 142 19.87 -0.83 14.69
CA ALA A 142 20.78 -0.08 13.83
C ALA A 142 21.41 1.11 14.57
N LYS A 143 20.59 1.90 15.29
CA LYS A 143 21.05 3.03 16.11
C LYS A 143 22.02 2.60 17.21
N ALA A 144 21.71 1.50 17.90
CA ALA A 144 22.58 0.97 18.95
C ALA A 144 23.91 0.45 18.38
N SER A 145 23.88 -0.20 17.21
CA SER A 145 25.06 -0.67 16.48
C SER A 145 25.96 0.51 16.08
N ALA A 146 25.40 1.52 15.41
CA ALA A 146 26.13 2.71 14.98
C ALA A 146 26.79 3.45 16.16
N LEU A 147 26.06 3.62 17.27
CA LEU A 147 26.60 4.21 18.49
C LEU A 147 27.76 3.39 19.08
N SER A 148 27.60 2.07 19.17
CA SER A 148 28.62 1.18 19.74
C SER A 148 29.86 1.09 18.85
N GLY A 149 29.70 1.21 17.53
CA GLY A 149 30.78 1.22 16.55
C GLY A 149 31.46 2.58 16.38
N GLY A 150 30.95 3.64 17.04
CA GLY A 150 31.48 5.00 16.87
C GLY A 150 31.27 5.56 15.47
N VAL A 151 30.27 5.07 14.73
CA VAL A 151 29.98 5.53 13.36
C VAL A 151 29.37 6.94 13.44
N PRO A 152 30.00 7.97 12.83
CA PRO A 152 29.41 9.30 12.80
C PRO A 152 28.20 9.30 11.86
N LEU A 153 27.05 9.68 12.40
CA LEU A 153 25.80 9.86 11.64
C LEU A 153 25.40 11.33 11.65
N GLU A 154 24.94 11.84 10.51
CA GLU A 154 24.33 13.17 10.42
C GLU A 154 23.05 13.25 11.27
N ASP A 155 22.24 12.20 11.19
CA ASP A 155 21.08 11.96 12.04
C ASP A 155 21.05 10.51 12.52
N LYS A 156 20.69 10.28 13.77
CA LYS A 156 20.50 8.93 14.34
C LYS A 156 19.49 8.10 13.54
N ASP A 157 18.50 8.73 12.91
CA ASP A 157 17.46 8.07 12.13
C ASP A 157 17.98 7.57 10.77
N PHE A 158 19.22 7.92 10.40
CA PHE A 158 19.92 7.40 9.23
C PHE A 158 20.74 6.15 9.52
N ALA A 159 20.69 5.58 10.73
CA ALA A 159 21.43 4.35 11.04
C ALA A 159 21.07 3.18 10.10
N TRP A 160 22.09 2.43 9.66
CA TRP A 160 21.97 1.29 8.75
C TRP A 160 22.69 0.04 9.30
N PHE A 161 22.49 -1.10 8.63
CA PHE A 161 23.30 -2.30 8.82
C PHE A 161 24.22 -2.49 7.61
N CYS A 162 25.44 -2.94 7.84
CA CYS A 162 26.34 -3.34 6.75
C CYS A 162 25.90 -4.69 6.18
N THR A 163 26.02 -4.87 4.87
CA THR A 163 25.88 -6.16 4.19
C THR A 163 26.80 -7.21 4.82
N GLU A 164 26.49 -8.50 4.65
CA GLU A 164 27.27 -9.61 5.21
C GLU A 164 27.31 -9.63 6.75
N THR A 165 26.30 -9.05 7.41
CA THR A 165 26.14 -9.12 8.86
C THR A 165 24.83 -9.81 9.22
N ALA A 166 24.82 -10.57 10.32
CA ALA A 166 23.60 -11.23 10.79
C ALA A 166 22.45 -10.25 11.08
N SER A 167 22.75 -9.01 11.46
CA SER A 167 21.73 -7.97 11.65
C SER A 167 21.13 -7.49 10.33
N PHE A 168 21.94 -7.38 9.27
CA PHE A 168 21.44 -7.08 7.93
C PHE A 168 20.58 -8.22 7.40
N ASP A 169 21.04 -9.47 7.52
CA ASP A 169 20.30 -10.64 7.05
C ASP A 169 18.94 -10.78 7.74
N ALA A 170 18.91 -10.56 9.07
CA ALA A 170 17.68 -10.55 9.85
C ALA A 170 16.73 -9.40 9.42
N TYR A 171 17.26 -8.20 9.20
CA TYR A 171 16.49 -7.07 8.70
C TYR A 171 15.87 -7.35 7.34
N VAL A 172 16.67 -7.85 6.39
CA VAL A 172 16.23 -8.17 5.04
C VAL A 172 15.14 -9.23 5.07
N ALA A 173 15.32 -10.31 5.83
CA ALA A 173 14.32 -11.36 5.95
C ALA A 173 12.97 -10.83 6.48
N ASP A 174 12.99 -10.04 7.56
CA ASP A 174 11.79 -9.44 8.14
C ASP A 174 11.11 -8.41 7.21
N MET A 175 11.91 -7.63 6.49
CA MET A 175 11.43 -6.62 5.55
C MET A 175 10.77 -7.27 4.32
N LEU A 176 11.39 -8.30 3.74
CA LEU A 176 10.79 -9.07 2.64
C LEU A 176 9.51 -9.78 3.09
N TRP A 177 9.53 -10.40 4.28
CA TRP A 177 8.33 -11.00 4.87
C TRP A 177 7.20 -9.98 5.04
N ALA A 178 7.50 -8.76 5.51
CA ALA A 178 6.50 -7.72 5.68
C ALA A 178 5.91 -7.25 4.33
N GLN A 179 6.73 -7.21 3.26
CA GLN A 179 6.28 -6.90 1.90
C GLN A 179 5.32 -7.97 1.38
N GLU A 180 5.65 -9.24 1.56
CA GLU A 180 4.79 -10.37 1.18
C GLU A 180 3.50 -10.40 1.99
N TYR A 181 3.55 -10.16 3.30
CA TYR A 181 2.38 -10.03 4.17
C TYR A 181 1.45 -8.90 3.69
N ALA A 182 2.01 -7.74 3.32
CA ALA A 182 1.23 -6.63 2.78
C ALA A 182 0.56 -6.98 1.45
N MET A 183 1.28 -7.66 0.56
CA MET A 183 0.75 -8.11 -0.73
C MET A 183 -0.40 -9.12 -0.55
N ALA A 184 -0.20 -10.14 0.27
CA ALA A 184 -1.22 -11.15 0.56
C ALA A 184 -2.46 -10.54 1.23
N SER A 185 -2.25 -9.60 2.17
CA SER A 185 -3.34 -8.87 2.82
C SER A 185 -4.16 -8.05 1.82
N ARG A 186 -3.51 -7.35 0.87
CA ARG A 186 -4.20 -6.62 -0.20
C ARG A 186 -4.95 -7.53 -1.16
N ALA A 187 -4.34 -8.66 -1.56
CA ALA A 187 -5.00 -9.63 -2.42
C ALA A 187 -6.28 -10.18 -1.77
N ALA A 188 -6.22 -10.56 -0.49
CA ALA A 188 -7.39 -11.03 0.25
C ALA A 188 -8.50 -9.96 0.34
N MET A 189 -8.15 -8.71 0.65
CA MET A 189 -9.12 -7.60 0.68
C MET A 189 -9.73 -7.32 -0.70
N MET A 190 -8.94 -7.39 -1.76
CA MET A 190 -9.42 -7.16 -3.12
C MET A 190 -10.36 -8.26 -3.59
N ASN A 191 -10.05 -9.54 -3.30
CA ASN A 191 -10.94 -10.66 -3.60
C ASN A 191 -12.29 -10.52 -2.90
N GLU A 192 -12.28 -10.14 -1.62
CA GLU A 192 -13.51 -9.89 -0.86
C GLU A 192 -14.31 -8.74 -1.47
N LEU A 193 -13.67 -7.62 -1.80
CA LEU A 193 -14.31 -6.48 -2.43
C LEU A 193 -14.99 -6.85 -3.76
N GLN A 194 -14.31 -7.61 -4.62
CA GLN A 194 -14.86 -8.10 -5.88
C GLN A 194 -16.09 -8.99 -5.62
N GLY A 195 -16.02 -9.90 -4.65
CA GLY A 195 -17.13 -10.75 -4.26
C GLY A 195 -18.35 -9.97 -3.77
N GLN A 196 -18.15 -8.96 -2.92
CA GLN A 196 -19.23 -8.10 -2.44
C GLN A 196 -19.88 -7.28 -3.55
N ILE A 197 -19.09 -6.78 -4.51
CA ILE A 197 -19.63 -6.08 -5.68
C ILE A 197 -20.44 -7.03 -6.55
N ALA A 198 -19.93 -8.23 -6.81
CA ALA A 198 -20.65 -9.23 -7.60
C ALA A 198 -22.01 -9.58 -6.98
N LEU A 199 -22.03 -9.82 -5.66
CA LEU A 199 -23.26 -10.07 -4.91
C LEU A 199 -24.23 -8.89 -4.93
N THR A 200 -23.72 -7.67 -4.76
CA THR A 200 -24.54 -6.45 -4.74
C THR A 200 -25.18 -6.17 -6.09
N LEU A 201 -24.45 -6.45 -7.18
CA LEU A 201 -24.92 -6.22 -8.54
C LEU A 201 -25.71 -7.40 -9.13
N ASP A 202 -25.75 -8.53 -8.42
CA ASP A 202 -26.27 -9.83 -8.91
C ASP A 202 -25.66 -10.21 -10.28
N LYS A 203 -24.37 -9.94 -10.45
CA LYS A 203 -23.63 -10.14 -11.71
C LYS A 203 -22.19 -10.53 -11.43
N PRO A 204 -21.57 -11.37 -12.28
CA PRO A 204 -20.14 -11.62 -12.17
C PRO A 204 -19.35 -10.32 -12.42
N VAL A 205 -18.30 -10.11 -11.63
CA VAL A 205 -17.30 -9.07 -11.88
C VAL A 205 -16.21 -9.67 -12.76
N ASP A 206 -16.07 -9.15 -13.97
CA ASP A 206 -14.98 -9.53 -14.88
C ASP A 206 -13.78 -8.61 -14.65
N VAL A 207 -12.66 -9.18 -14.19
CA VAL A 207 -11.45 -8.42 -13.86
C VAL A 207 -10.59 -8.29 -15.11
N VAL A 208 -10.69 -7.14 -15.77
CA VAL A 208 -9.95 -6.85 -17.02
C VAL A 208 -8.46 -6.61 -16.78
N THR A 209 -8.10 -5.98 -15.66
CA THR A 209 -6.71 -5.62 -15.34
C THR A 209 -6.52 -5.51 -13.84
N THR A 210 -5.37 -5.99 -13.35
CA THR A 210 -4.92 -5.81 -11.97
C THR A 210 -3.58 -5.12 -11.96
N ILE A 211 -3.46 -4.02 -11.20
CA ILE A 211 -2.23 -3.27 -11.00
C ILE A 211 -1.88 -3.34 -9.52
N ASN A 212 -0.67 -3.79 -9.20
CA ASN A 212 -0.14 -3.76 -7.84
C ASN A 212 1.07 -2.82 -7.81
N CYS A 213 1.04 -1.87 -6.88
CA CYS A 213 2.05 -0.83 -6.77
C CYS A 213 2.50 -0.71 -5.30
N HIS A 214 3.71 -1.16 -5.02
CA HIS A 214 4.35 -0.92 -3.72
C HIS A 214 4.97 0.47 -3.71
N HIS A 215 4.85 1.17 -2.59
CA HIS A 215 5.41 2.53 -2.43
C HIS A 215 6.28 2.71 -1.18
N ASN A 216 6.43 1.67 -0.37
CA ASN A 216 7.37 1.60 0.76
C ASN A 216 7.96 0.18 0.76
N TYR A 217 9.15 0.03 0.18
CA TYR A 217 9.79 -1.27 -0.01
C TYR A 217 11.28 -1.11 -0.30
N ALA A 218 12.03 -2.19 -0.14
CA ALA A 218 13.38 -2.31 -0.66
C ALA A 218 13.49 -3.60 -1.49
N GLU A 219 14.34 -3.56 -2.51
CA GLU A 219 14.64 -4.71 -3.35
C GLU A 219 16.13 -4.73 -3.71
N GLU A 220 16.67 -5.94 -3.89
CA GLU A 220 18.01 -6.14 -4.40
C GLU A 220 17.98 -5.99 -5.92
N VAL A 221 18.66 -4.97 -6.45
CA VAL A 221 18.71 -4.69 -7.90
C VAL A 221 19.93 -5.34 -8.55
N GLU A 222 21.00 -5.54 -7.77
CA GLU A 222 22.20 -6.28 -8.12
C GLU A 222 22.73 -6.97 -6.86
N PRO A 223 23.54 -8.03 -6.95
CA PRO A 223 24.09 -8.70 -5.77
C PRO A 223 24.77 -7.72 -4.80
N GLY A 224 24.22 -7.59 -3.59
CA GLY A 224 24.70 -6.66 -2.56
C GLY A 224 24.23 -5.22 -2.70
N VAL A 225 23.49 -4.87 -3.76
CA VAL A 225 23.00 -3.50 -4.02
C VAL A 225 21.48 -3.44 -3.82
N TRP A 226 21.08 -2.69 -2.80
CA TRP A 226 19.68 -2.55 -2.40
C TRP A 226 19.12 -1.18 -2.74
N LEU A 227 18.02 -1.17 -3.50
CA LEU A 227 17.26 0.02 -3.80
C LEU A 227 16.09 0.16 -2.82
N THR A 228 16.11 1.22 -2.02
CA THR A 228 15.01 1.54 -1.09
C THR A 228 14.11 2.61 -1.70
N ARG A 229 12.80 2.37 -1.73
CA ARG A 229 11.78 3.35 -2.11
C ARG A 229 10.85 3.61 -0.94
N LYS A 230 10.78 4.87 -0.51
CA LYS A 230 9.88 5.33 0.55
C LYS A 230 9.01 6.47 0.02
N GLY A 231 7.71 6.24 -0.07
CA GLY A 231 6.78 7.15 -0.73
C GLY A 231 7.00 7.26 -2.24
N ALA A 232 7.51 6.22 -2.88
CA ALA A 232 7.86 6.23 -4.30
C ALA A 232 7.63 4.87 -4.96
N ILE A 233 7.31 4.87 -6.26
CA ILE A 233 6.90 3.68 -7.03
C ILE A 233 7.90 3.38 -8.13
N ASN A 234 7.95 2.12 -8.59
CA ASN A 234 8.73 1.75 -9.77
C ASN A 234 8.02 2.29 -11.03
N ALA A 235 8.78 3.03 -11.84
CA ALA A 235 8.38 3.72 -13.05
C ALA A 235 9.28 3.35 -14.25
N GLU A 236 9.80 2.11 -14.27
CA GLU A 236 10.39 1.48 -15.45
C GLU A 236 9.49 1.66 -16.68
N VAL A 237 10.11 1.75 -17.86
CA VAL A 237 9.41 1.95 -19.13
C VAL A 237 8.26 0.95 -19.27
N GLY A 238 7.05 1.47 -19.42
CA GLY A 238 5.87 0.65 -19.64
C GLY A 238 5.21 0.08 -18.37
N ARG A 239 5.86 0.17 -17.20
CA ARG A 239 5.33 -0.37 -15.95
C ARG A 239 4.11 0.42 -15.48
N MET A 240 3.02 -0.29 -15.19
CA MET A 240 1.81 0.32 -14.66
C MET A 240 1.99 0.71 -13.18
N GLY A 241 1.53 1.89 -12.83
CA GLY A 241 1.58 2.43 -11.48
C GLY A 241 0.26 3.06 -11.06
N ILE A 242 0.14 3.33 -9.76
CA ILE A 242 -1.03 3.99 -9.16
C ILE A 242 -0.51 5.16 -8.33
N ILE A 243 -0.97 6.36 -8.61
CA ILE A 243 -0.68 7.57 -7.84
C ILE A 243 -2.00 8.07 -7.22
N PRO A 244 -2.33 7.63 -6.00
CA PRO A 244 -3.47 8.15 -5.27
C PRO A 244 -3.30 9.63 -4.90
N GLY A 245 -4.38 10.40 -5.06
CA GLY A 245 -4.52 11.73 -4.50
C GLY A 245 -4.83 11.71 -2.99
N SER A 246 -5.23 12.87 -2.46
CA SER A 246 -5.89 12.96 -1.15
C SER A 246 -7.30 12.35 -1.20
N MET A 247 -7.95 12.20 -0.04
CA MET A 247 -9.28 11.57 0.04
C MET A 247 -10.27 12.32 -0.86
N GLY A 248 -10.86 11.62 -1.82
CA GLY A 248 -11.81 12.22 -2.76
C GLY A 248 -11.19 13.09 -3.86
N ALA A 249 -9.87 13.16 -3.97
CA ALA A 249 -9.18 13.67 -5.15
C ALA A 249 -9.06 12.58 -6.23
N ALA A 250 -8.55 12.94 -7.41
CA ALA A 250 -8.32 11.97 -8.47
C ALA A 250 -7.20 10.98 -8.11
N THR A 251 -7.41 9.71 -8.43
CA THR A 251 -6.36 8.69 -8.47
C THR A 251 -5.92 8.51 -9.91
N TYR A 252 -4.60 8.51 -10.16
CA TYR A 252 -4.05 8.37 -11.49
C TYR A 252 -3.51 6.96 -11.70
N ILE A 253 -3.95 6.33 -12.79
CA ILE A 253 -3.31 5.14 -13.33
C ILE A 253 -2.24 5.62 -14.31
N VAL A 254 -0.98 5.32 -14.01
CA VAL A 254 0.17 5.85 -14.75
C VAL A 254 0.96 4.74 -15.41
N ARG A 255 1.77 5.11 -16.40
CA ARG A 255 2.73 4.23 -17.06
C ARG A 255 4.12 4.86 -16.95
N GLY A 256 5.10 4.09 -16.50
CA GLY A 256 6.48 4.54 -16.35
C GLY A 256 7.09 4.95 -17.67
N LEU A 257 7.81 6.07 -17.67
CA LEU A 257 8.60 6.57 -18.81
C LEU A 257 10.04 6.07 -18.77
N GLY A 258 10.50 5.52 -17.64
CA GLY A 258 11.92 5.28 -17.37
C GLY A 258 12.68 6.58 -17.12
N CYS A 259 13.61 6.53 -16.17
CA CYS A 259 14.56 7.61 -15.91
C CYS A 259 15.71 7.01 -15.09
N GLU A 260 16.83 6.74 -15.74
CA GLU A 260 17.98 6.07 -15.11
C GLU A 260 18.55 6.91 -13.95
N ASP A 261 18.67 8.22 -14.13
CA ASP A 261 19.10 9.17 -13.08
C ASP A 261 18.18 9.15 -11.84
N ALA A 262 16.90 8.82 -12.03
CA ALA A 262 15.93 8.67 -10.95
C ALA A 262 15.74 7.21 -10.51
N LEU A 263 16.61 6.29 -10.95
CA LEU A 263 16.51 4.85 -10.69
C LEU A 263 15.13 4.28 -11.03
N ASN A 264 14.58 4.74 -12.17
CA ASN A 264 13.26 4.41 -12.67
C ASN A 264 12.17 4.57 -11.59
N THR A 265 12.14 5.71 -10.92
CA THR A 265 11.24 5.97 -9.78
C THR A 265 10.32 7.16 -10.04
N ALA A 266 9.07 7.06 -9.57
CA ALA A 266 8.11 8.17 -9.57
C ALA A 266 7.49 8.38 -8.18
N PRO A 267 6.92 9.57 -7.89
CA PRO A 267 6.18 9.82 -6.65
C PRO A 267 4.98 8.88 -6.51
N HIS A 268 4.66 8.48 -5.27
CA HIS A 268 3.50 7.61 -5.01
C HIS A 268 2.17 8.35 -4.80
N GLY A 269 2.16 9.65 -4.56
CA GLY A 269 0.94 10.37 -4.22
C GLY A 269 1.15 11.87 -4.04
N ALA A 270 0.06 12.59 -3.75
CA ALA A 270 0.05 14.05 -3.64
C ALA A 270 0.89 14.62 -2.47
N GLY A 271 1.32 13.77 -1.54
CA GLY A 271 2.01 14.18 -0.32
C GLY A 271 1.07 14.87 0.68
N ARG A 272 1.64 15.35 1.79
CA ARG A 272 0.88 16.11 2.81
C ARG A 272 1.50 17.48 2.98
N ILE A 273 0.68 18.52 2.91
CA ILE A 273 1.09 19.90 3.23
C ILE A 273 1.08 20.13 4.75
N ARG A 274 0.12 19.52 5.46
CA ARG A 274 -0.05 19.66 6.92
C ARG A 274 0.20 18.35 7.64
N SER A 275 0.71 18.45 8.87
CA SER A 275 0.72 17.31 9.78
C SER A 275 -0.72 16.91 10.16
N ARG A 276 -0.94 15.65 10.54
CA ARG A 276 -2.26 15.17 10.98
C ARG A 276 -2.84 15.99 12.15
N GLY A 277 -1.97 16.36 13.09
CA GLY A 277 -2.37 17.17 14.24
C GLY A 277 -2.74 18.61 13.85
N ALA A 278 -2.03 19.21 12.88
CA ALA A 278 -2.38 20.52 12.35
C ALA A 278 -3.69 20.48 11.56
N ALA A 279 -3.86 19.50 10.68
CA ALA A 279 -5.09 19.29 9.92
C ALA A 279 -6.33 19.19 10.84
N LYS A 280 -6.25 18.41 11.91
CA LYS A 280 -7.36 18.28 12.89
C LYS A 280 -7.70 19.56 13.64
N ARG A 281 -6.75 20.49 13.79
CA ARG A 281 -6.98 21.76 14.49
C ARG A 281 -7.46 22.88 13.56
N GLU A 282 -7.02 22.85 12.32
CA GLU A 282 -7.16 23.98 11.39
C GLU A 282 -8.25 23.77 10.34
N LEU A 283 -8.56 22.53 9.98
CA LEU A 283 -9.54 22.25 8.94
C LEU A 283 -10.96 22.26 9.48
N ASN A 284 -11.89 22.73 8.64
CA ASN A 284 -13.31 22.80 8.97
C ASN A 284 -14.04 21.54 8.47
N LEU A 285 -14.80 20.92 9.37
CA LEU A 285 -15.55 19.69 9.07
C LEU A 285 -16.64 19.88 8.00
N GLU A 286 -17.34 21.01 8.03
CA GLU A 286 -18.42 21.29 7.08
C GLU A 286 -17.85 21.61 5.69
N GLU A 287 -16.74 22.34 5.61
CA GLU A 287 -16.01 22.53 4.34
C GLU A 287 -15.53 21.19 3.77
N PHE A 288 -15.02 20.28 4.62
CA PHE A 288 -14.62 18.94 4.19
C PHE A 288 -15.82 18.15 3.62
N LYS A 289 -16.98 18.18 4.29
CA LYS A 289 -18.20 17.54 3.77
C LYS A 289 -18.64 18.13 2.43
N VAL A 290 -18.54 19.45 2.26
CA VAL A 290 -18.84 20.15 1.00
C VAL A 290 -17.90 19.70 -0.12
N GLN A 291 -16.60 19.57 0.14
CA GLN A 291 -15.62 19.06 -0.84
C GLN A 291 -15.89 17.59 -1.24
N MET A 292 -16.48 16.83 -0.33
CA MET A 292 -16.86 15.44 -0.54
C MET A 292 -18.28 15.27 -1.14
N ALA A 293 -18.98 16.37 -1.44
CA ALA A 293 -20.30 16.32 -2.05
C ALA A 293 -20.28 15.55 -3.38
N GLY A 294 -21.31 14.73 -3.60
CA GLY A 294 -21.41 13.85 -4.78
C GLY A 294 -20.60 12.55 -4.68
N LYS A 295 -19.89 12.31 -3.56
CA LYS A 295 -19.15 11.07 -3.28
C LYS A 295 -19.82 10.30 -2.15
N THR A 296 -19.82 8.97 -2.23
CA THR A 296 -20.22 8.11 -1.11
C THR A 296 -18.99 7.78 -0.27
N TRP A 297 -19.02 8.11 1.02
CA TRP A 297 -17.90 7.93 1.94
C TRP A 297 -18.38 7.74 3.38
N GLN A 298 -17.45 7.49 4.32
CA GLN A 298 -17.76 7.29 5.74
C GLN A 298 -18.00 8.62 6.48
N ASP A 299 -18.99 9.38 6.03
CA ASP A 299 -19.38 10.69 6.57
C ASP A 299 -19.69 10.69 8.09
N ARG A 300 -20.17 9.56 8.62
CA ARG A 300 -20.40 9.36 10.06
C ARG A 300 -19.13 9.40 10.91
N ASP A 301 -17.98 9.13 10.29
CA ASP A 301 -16.67 9.17 10.92
C ASP A 301 -15.85 10.38 10.39
N ALA A 302 -16.51 11.39 9.80
CA ALA A 302 -15.88 12.56 9.16
C ALA A 302 -14.87 13.29 10.06
N GLU A 303 -15.18 13.49 11.35
CA GLU A 303 -14.24 14.10 12.31
C GLU A 303 -12.93 13.32 12.44
N LYS A 304 -13.00 12.00 12.35
CA LYS A 304 -11.81 11.12 12.44
C LYS A 304 -10.99 11.12 11.16
N LEU A 305 -11.60 11.52 10.05
CA LEU A 305 -11.02 11.55 8.70
C LEU A 305 -10.53 12.95 8.31
N LEU A 306 -10.68 13.94 9.18
CA LEU A 306 -10.32 15.33 8.91
C LEU A 306 -8.82 15.49 8.59
N ASP A 307 -7.96 14.60 9.08
CA ASP A 307 -6.53 14.59 8.71
C ASP A 307 -6.21 14.00 7.33
N GLU A 308 -7.22 13.53 6.61
CA GLU A 308 -7.15 13.03 5.24
C GLU A 308 -7.94 13.91 4.26
N ALA A 309 -8.51 15.03 4.73
CA ALA A 309 -9.26 15.96 3.90
C ALA A 309 -8.40 16.51 2.72
N PRO A 310 -9.02 16.72 1.54
CA PRO A 310 -8.30 17.08 0.33
C PRO A 310 -7.45 18.36 0.39
#